data_AF-A0A849QKE3-F1
#
_entry.id   AF-A0A849QKE3-F1
#
_cell.length_a   1.000
_cell.length_b   1.000
_cell.length_c   1.000
_cell.angle_alpha   90.00
_cell.angle_beta   90.00
_cell.angle_gamma   90.00
#
_symmetry.space_group_name_H-M   'P 1'
#
loop_
_entity.id
_entity.type
_entity.pdbx_description
1 polymer ?
#
loop_
_entity_poly.entity_id
_entity_poly.type
_entity_poly.pdbx_seq_one_letter_code
_entity_poly.pdbx_strand_id
1 'polypeptide(L)'
;MEQLPSKSWNIINLVTALMLMAVLIFAIVSVVGLGPLVPSTLPESVPIDYTVWEDGSRDASGIEHVGGLLFTKYVIPFEVLALVLLAALLGSLYMAKKEDE
;
A
#
# COMPACT_ATOMS: atom_id res chain seq x y z
N MET A 1 -32.54 14.24 21.61
CA MET A 1 -31.68 13.22 20.97
C MET A 1 -32.58 12.42 20.06
N GLU A 2 -32.54 12.73 18.77
CA GLU A 2 -33.40 12.10 17.76
C GLU A 2 -32.94 10.65 17.57
N GLN A 3 -33.74 9.68 18.03
CA GLN A 3 -33.39 8.28 17.89
C GLN A 3 -33.62 7.85 16.44
N LEU A 4 -32.54 7.54 15.73
CA LEU A 4 -32.59 7.06 14.36
C LEU A 4 -33.36 5.72 14.28
N PRO A 5 -34.15 5.50 13.23
CA PRO A 5 -34.99 4.31 13.11
C PRO A 5 -34.13 3.04 13.08
N SER A 6 -34.59 1.95 13.73
CA SER A 6 -33.83 0.70 13.94
C SER A 6 -33.25 0.10 12.66
N LYS A 7 -33.94 0.30 11.52
CA LYS A 7 -33.48 -0.10 10.19
C LYS A 7 -32.16 0.57 9.78
N SER A 8 -31.99 1.85 10.12
CA SER A 8 -30.76 2.61 9.85
C SER A 8 -29.60 2.09 10.70
N TRP A 9 -29.86 1.65 11.92
CA TRP A 9 -28.83 1.07 12.80
C TRP A 9 -28.24 -0.22 12.22
N ASN A 10 -29.09 -1.08 11.68
CA ASN A 10 -28.65 -2.33 11.03
C ASN A 10 -27.83 -2.07 9.77
N ILE A 11 -28.18 -1.03 9.00
CA ILE A 11 -27.43 -0.64 7.80
C ILE A 11 -26.04 -0.10 8.18
N ILE A 12 -25.96 0.73 9.23
CA ILE A 12 -24.67 1.26 9.71
C ILE A 12 -23.76 0.10 10.15
N ASN A 13 -24.26 -0.85 10.93
CA ASN A 13 -23.49 -2.03 11.32
C ASN A 13 -23.00 -2.84 10.13
N LEU A 14 -23.86 -3.04 9.13
CA LEU A 14 -23.51 -3.80 7.93
C LEU A 14 -22.39 -3.11 7.16
N VAL A 15 -22.50 -1.79 6.96
CA VAL A 15 -21.47 -1.00 6.27
C VAL A 15 -20.15 -1.04 7.05
N THR A 16 -20.21 -0.88 8.38
CA THR A 16 -19.03 -0.91 9.24
C THR A 16 -18.35 -2.29 9.19
N ALA A 17 -19.13 -3.37 9.23
CA ALA A 17 -18.63 -4.74 9.12
C ALA A 17 -17.98 -5.02 7.75
N LEU A 18 -18.58 -4.53 6.66
CA LEU A 18 -18.00 -4.62 5.32
C LEU A 18 -16.67 -3.86 5.21
N MET A 19 -16.61 -2.66 5.78
CA MET A 19 -15.40 -1.83 5.79
C MET A 19 -14.26 -2.54 6.54
N LEU A 20 -14.55 -3.12 7.71
CA LEU A 20 -13.58 -3.91 8.47
C LEU A 20 -13.14 -5.17 7.73
N MET A 21 -14.06 -5.86 7.06
CA MET A 21 -13.73 -7.06 6.29
C MET A 21 -12.83 -6.72 5.09
N ALA A 22 -13.11 -5.62 4.39
CA ALA A 22 -12.28 -5.16 3.27
C ALA A 22 -10.85 -4.79 3.73
N VAL A 23 -10.73 -4.08 4.86
CA VAL A 23 -9.42 -3.75 5.45
C VAL A 23 -8.66 -5.01 5.84
N LEU A 24 -9.34 -5.99 6.44
CA LEU A 24 -8.72 -7.27 6.81
C LEU A 24 -8.22 -8.05 5.59
N ILE A 25 -9.03 -8.13 4.53
CA ILE A 25 -8.67 -8.81 3.28
C ILE A 25 -7.47 -8.10 2.65
N PHE A 26 -7.48 -6.77 2.59
CA PHE A 26 -6.36 -5.99 2.05
C PHE A 26 -5.07 -6.24 2.83
N ALA A 27 -5.13 -6.25 4.16
CA ALA A 27 -3.98 -6.54 5.02
C ALA A 27 -3.43 -7.96 4.78
N ILE A 28 -4.29 -8.97 4.67
CA ILE A 28 -3.87 -10.35 4.43
C ILE A 28 -3.25 -10.50 3.03
N VAL A 29 -3.88 -9.94 2.00
CA VAL A 29 -3.38 -9.99 0.62
C VAL A 29 -2.03 -9.26 0.49
N SER A 30 -1.85 -8.16 1.22
CA SER A 30 -0.57 -7.44 1.26
C SER A 30 0.56 -8.29 1.86
N VAL A 31 0.27 -9.07 2.91
CA VAL A 31 1.29 -9.91 3.58
C VAL A 31 1.59 -11.19 2.80
N VAL A 32 0.55 -11.85 2.27
CA VAL A 32 0.66 -13.16 1.61
C VAL A 32 0.97 -13.04 0.11
N GLY A 33 0.72 -11.86 -0.47
CA GLY A 33 0.71 -11.67 -1.92
C GLY A 33 -0.49 -12.36 -2.58
N LEU A 34 -0.68 -12.12 -3.87
CA LEU A 34 -1.77 -12.72 -4.65
C LEU A 34 -1.52 -14.20 -5.02
N GLY A 35 -0.34 -14.75 -4.70
CA GLY A 35 0.10 -16.08 -5.14
C GLY A 35 -0.92 -17.21 -4.95
N PRO A 36 -1.58 -17.36 -3.79
CA PRO A 36 -2.55 -18.45 -3.56
C PRO A 36 -3.86 -18.34 -4.34
N LEU A 37 -4.20 -17.15 -4.87
CA LEU A 37 -5.44 -16.89 -5.61
C LEU A 37 -5.25 -16.95 -7.13
N VAL A 38 -4.00 -17.02 -7.59
CA VAL A 38 -3.63 -17.17 -9.00
C VAL A 38 -3.77 -18.66 -9.36
N PRO A 39 -4.68 -19.03 -10.29
CA PRO A 39 -4.80 -20.40 -10.75
C PRO A 39 -3.47 -20.91 -11.30
N SER A 40 -3.04 -22.12 -10.90
CA SER A 40 -1.78 -22.74 -11.33
C SER A 40 -1.70 -23.07 -12.83
N THR A 41 -2.77 -22.79 -13.57
CA THR A 41 -2.86 -22.92 -15.03
C THR A 41 -2.45 -21.65 -15.76
N LEU A 42 -2.27 -20.53 -15.05
CA LEU A 42 -1.64 -19.34 -15.61
C LEU A 42 -0.14 -19.61 -15.80
N PRO A 43 0.47 -19.10 -16.88
CA PRO A 43 1.90 -19.26 -17.10
C PRO A 43 2.63 -18.77 -15.86
N GLU A 44 3.50 -19.62 -15.31
CA GLU A 44 4.37 -19.27 -14.19
C GLU A 44 5.03 -17.93 -14.53
N SER A 45 4.82 -16.93 -13.67
CA SER A 45 5.41 -15.62 -13.89
C SER A 45 6.91 -15.82 -13.90
N VAL A 46 7.53 -15.74 -15.08
CA VAL A 46 8.98 -15.78 -15.20
C VAL A 46 9.49 -14.65 -14.30
N PRO A 47 10.33 -14.96 -13.29
CA PRO A 47 10.88 -13.91 -12.45
C PRO A 47 11.60 -12.94 -13.38
N ILE A 48 11.11 -11.69 -13.45
CA ILE A 48 11.78 -10.66 -14.23
C ILE A 48 13.13 -10.43 -13.56
N ASP A 49 14.21 -10.77 -14.25
CA ASP A 49 15.56 -10.44 -13.79
C ASP A 49 15.81 -8.96 -14.07
N TYR A 50 15.42 -8.14 -13.10
CA TYR A 50 15.59 -6.69 -13.06
C TYR A 50 17.06 -6.24 -12.97
N THR A 51 18.02 -7.16 -13.19
CA THR A 51 19.43 -6.84 -13.35
C THR A 51 19.89 -6.90 -14.81
N VAL A 52 19.01 -7.29 -15.74
CA VAL A 52 19.29 -7.42 -17.16
C VAL A 52 18.19 -6.75 -17.98
N TRP A 53 18.56 -5.76 -18.78
CA TRP A 53 17.67 -5.04 -19.68
C TRP A 53 17.29 -5.90 -20.89
N GLU A 54 16.25 -5.47 -21.63
CA GLU A 54 15.77 -6.16 -22.83
C GLU A 54 16.84 -6.28 -23.94
N ASP A 55 17.83 -5.38 -23.94
CA ASP A 55 18.98 -5.42 -24.83
C ASP A 55 20.12 -6.36 -24.35
N GLY A 56 19.94 -7.03 -23.21
CA GLY A 56 20.90 -7.94 -22.59
C GLY A 56 22.01 -7.25 -21.78
N SER A 57 21.99 -5.91 -21.69
CA SER A 57 22.91 -5.17 -20.82
C SER A 57 22.51 -5.33 -19.36
N ARG A 58 23.47 -5.23 -18.44
CA ARG A 58 23.19 -5.32 -16.99
C ARG A 58 22.97 -3.94 -16.42
N ASP A 59 22.02 -3.79 -15.49
CA ASP A 59 21.84 -2.53 -14.76
C ASP A 59 23.13 -2.22 -13.97
N ALA A 60 23.89 -1.25 -14.49
CA ALA A 60 25.14 -0.81 -13.88
C ALA A 60 24.90 0.10 -12.66
N SER A 61 23.71 0.72 -12.57
CA SER A 61 23.37 1.66 -11.49
C SER A 61 22.73 0.98 -10.28
N GLY A 62 22.06 -0.17 -10.50
CA GLY A 62 21.28 -0.86 -9.49
C GLY A 62 19.97 -0.13 -9.10
N ILE A 63 19.62 0.96 -9.77
CA ILE A 63 18.42 1.76 -9.47
C ILE A 63 17.16 0.95 -9.80
N GLU A 64 17.16 0.21 -10.89
CA GLU A 64 16.03 -0.65 -11.25
C GLU A 64 15.84 -1.76 -10.21
N HIS A 65 16.96 -2.34 -9.77
CA HIS A 65 16.98 -3.37 -8.74
C HIS A 65 16.42 -2.90 -7.41
N VAL A 66 16.85 -1.74 -6.95
CA VAL A 66 16.32 -1.14 -5.72
C VAL A 66 14.86 -0.74 -5.90
N GLY A 67 14.48 -0.14 -7.04
CA GLY A 67 13.11 0.25 -7.34
C GLY A 67 12.15 -0.93 -7.34
N GLY A 68 12.52 -2.02 -8.01
CA GLY A 68 11.75 -3.26 -8.05
C GLY A 68 11.51 -3.82 -6.66
N LEU A 69 12.54 -3.88 -5.82
CA LEU A 69 12.41 -4.36 -4.44
C LEU A 69 11.54 -3.44 -3.57
N LEU A 70 11.68 -2.12 -3.70
CA LEU A 70 10.92 -1.13 -2.93
C LEU A 70 9.42 -1.17 -3.24
N PHE A 71 9.04 -1.27 -4.51
CA PHE A 71 7.63 -1.22 -4.93
C PHE A 71 6.93 -2.58 -4.96
N THR A 72 7.65 -3.68 -4.75
CA THR A 72 7.06 -5.03 -4.70
C THR A 72 7.17 -5.66 -3.32
N LYS A 73 8.39 -6.04 -2.90
CA LYS A 73 8.65 -6.78 -1.67
C LYS A 73 8.59 -5.90 -0.43
N TYR A 74 9.02 -4.65 -0.54
CA TYR A 74 9.14 -3.71 0.57
C TYR A 74 8.13 -2.57 0.50
N VAL A 75 6.97 -2.79 -0.15
CA VAL A 75 5.94 -1.75 -0.33
C VAL A 75 5.42 -1.21 1.01
N ILE A 76 5.17 -2.09 1.99
CA ILE A 76 4.69 -1.68 3.33
C ILE A 76 5.71 -0.85 4.11
N PRO A 77 6.98 -1.28 4.27
CA PRO A 77 7.97 -0.42 4.91
C PRO A 77 8.23 0.88 4.15
N PHE A 78 8.13 0.89 2.80
CA PHE A 78 8.20 2.11 2.01
C PHE A 78 7.03 3.06 2.28
N GLU A 79 5.81 2.55 2.43
CA GLU A 79 4.63 3.36 2.79
C GLU A 79 4.78 4.01 4.17
N VAL A 80 5.28 3.27 5.17
CA VAL A 80 5.58 3.83 6.50
C VAL A 80 6.60 4.96 6.39
N LEU A 81 7.66 4.75 5.61
CA LEU A 81 8.66 5.79 5.35
C LEU A 81 8.03 7.02 4.67
N ALA A 82 7.15 6.83 3.69
CA ALA A 82 6.45 7.92 3.01
C ALA A 82 5.58 8.73 3.98
N LEU A 83 4.88 8.08 4.91
CA LEU A 83 4.11 8.77 5.96
C LEU A 83 5.00 9.55 6.93
N VAL A 84 6.16 9.01 7.28
CA VAL A 84 7.16 9.72 8.11
C VAL A 84 7.67 10.96 7.39
N LEU A 85 8.00 10.85 6.10
CA LEU A 85 8.43 11.99 5.29
C LEU A 85 7.33 13.05 5.13
N LEU A 86 6.08 12.61 4.93
CA LEU A 86 4.92 13.49 4.90
C LEU A 86 4.74 14.23 6.24
N ALA A 87 4.80 13.52 7.36
CA ALA A 87 4.71 14.11 8.69
C ALA A 87 5.83 15.13 8.94
N ALA A 88 7.06 14.84 8.49
CA ALA A 88 8.18 15.78 8.57
C ALA A 88 7.93 17.05 7.74
N LEU A 89 7.37 16.92 6.53
CA LEU A 89 7.03 18.05 5.67
C LEU A 89 5.88 18.89 6.25
N LEU A 90 4.86 18.25 6.82
CA LEU A 90 3.78 18.94 7.52
C LEU A 90 4.28 19.65 8.78
N GLY A 91 5.16 19.00 9.55
CA GLY A 91 5.78 19.57 10.74
C GLY A 91 6.65 20.78 10.42
N SER A 92 7.44 20.72 9.35
CA SER A 92 8.25 21.85 8.91
C SER A 92 7.39 23.00 8.39
N LEU A 93 6.31 22.71 7.65
CA LEU A 93 5.34 23.71 7.21
C LEU A 93 4.64 24.38 8.41
N TYR A 94 4.25 23.59 9.41
CA TYR A 94 3.65 24.12 10.64
C TYR A 94 4.63 25.04 11.39
N MET A 95 5.90 24.66 11.53
CA MET A 95 6.92 25.52 12.15
C MET A 95 7.22 26.78 11.32
N ALA A 96 7.13 26.70 10.00
CA ALA A 96 7.35 27.84 9.11
C ALA A 96 6.19 28.83 9.12
N LYS A 97 4.99 28.40 9.52
CA LYS A 97 3.85 29.27 9.71
C LYS A 97 4.13 30.19 10.89
N LYS A 98 4.20 31.50 10.66
CA LYS A 98 4.18 32.48 11.74
C LYS A 98 2.82 32.39 12.45
N GLU A 99 2.85 32.38 13.78
CA GLU A 99 1.67 32.72 14.54
C GLU A 99 1.44 34.21 14.31
N ASP A 100 0.46 34.52 13.45
CA ASP A 100 -0.02 35.90 13.30
C ASP A 100 -0.65 36.29 14.66
N GLU A 101 0.08 37.08 15.44
CA GLU A 101 -0.52 38.22 16.15
C GLU A 101 -0.84 39.34 15.13
#